data_AF-A0A0B6YUI2-F1
#
_entry.id   AF-A0A0B6YUI2-F1
#
_cell.length_a   1.000
_cell.length_b   1.000
_cell.length_c   1.000
_cell.angle_alpha   90.00
_cell.angle_beta   90.00
_cell.angle_gamma   90.00
#
_symmetry.space_group_name_H-M   'P 1'
#
loop_
_entity.id
_entity.type
_entity.pdbx_description
1 polymer ?
#
loop_
_entity_poly.entity_id
_entity_poly.type
_entity_poly.pdbx_seq_one_letter_code
_entity_poly.pdbx_strand_id
1 'polypeptide(L)' 'TDSNLVMSLMNLIDCQLDEFQDEAKIAQLEEREIITWLESMFFFAMTWSIGASGDDKGRFRFDKLV' A
#
# COMPACT_ATOMS: atom_id res chain seq x y z
N THR A 1 -8.93 -1.18 -17.59
CA THR A 1 -8.67 -2.64 -17.46
C THR A 1 -8.03 -2.87 -16.11
N ASP A 2 -8.30 -4.01 -15.48
CA ASP A 2 -7.85 -4.30 -14.11
C ASP A 2 -6.32 -4.26 -13.96
N SER A 3 -5.58 -4.54 -15.04
CA SER A 3 -4.12 -4.38 -15.11
C SER A 3 -3.65 -2.96 -14.76
N ASN A 4 -4.44 -1.92 -15.06
CA ASN A 4 -4.08 -0.54 -14.72
C ASN A 4 -4.17 -0.28 -13.21
N LEU A 5 -5.06 -0.98 -12.50
CA LEU A 5 -5.16 -0.89 -11.04
C LEU A 5 -3.96 -1.57 -10.38
N VAL A 6 -3.56 -2.74 -10.89
CA VAL A 6 -2.34 -3.42 -10.42
C VAL A 6 -1.12 -2.54 -10.66
N MET A 7 -0.99 -1.92 -11.84
CA MET A 7 0.11 -1.00 -12.12
C MET A 7 0.11 0.22 -11.19
N SER A 8 -1.05 0.83 -10.94
CA SER A 8 -1.19 1.93 -9.99
C SER A 8 -0.80 1.53 -8.56
N LEU A 9 -1.19 0.32 -8.13
CA LEU A 9 -0.83 -0.24 -6.83
C LEU A 9 0.69 -0.40 -6.70
N MET A 10 1.33 -1.03 -7.67
CA MET A 10 2.78 -1.27 -7.65
C MET A 10 3.56 0.06 -7.66
N ASN A 11 3.14 1.03 -8.46
CA ASN A 11 3.78 2.35 -8.48
C ASN A 11 3.69 3.07 -7.12
N LEU A 12 2.55 2.97 -6.42
CA LEU A 12 2.39 3.57 -5.09
C LEU A 12 3.25 2.88 -4.03
N ILE A 13 3.35 1.55 -4.08
CA ILE A 13 4.25 0.78 -3.19
C ILE A 13 5.70 1.16 -3.45
N ASP A 14 6.13 1.21 -4.72
CA ASP A 14 7.51 1.55 -5.09
C ASP A 14 7.92 2.94 -4.60
N CYS A 15 7.04 3.95 -4.70
CA CYS A 15 7.32 5.27 -4.15
C CYS A 15 7.47 5.30 -2.63
N GLN A 16 6.80 4.40 -1.91
CA GLN A 16 6.86 4.32 -0.45
C GLN A 16 8.08 3.52 0.04
N LEU A 17 8.50 2.52 -0.74
CA LEU A 17 9.68 1.70 -0.44
C LEU A 17 11.01 2.45 -0.54
N ASP A 18 11.04 3.67 -1.09
CA ASP A 18 12.24 4.51 -1.13
C ASP A 18 12.84 4.72 0.27
N GLU A 19 12.00 4.81 1.31
CA GLU A 19 12.46 4.95 2.70
C GLU A 19 13.21 3.71 3.24
N PHE A 20 12.98 2.53 2.64
CA PHE A 20 13.67 1.29 3.00
C PHE A 20 15.06 1.16 2.39
N GLN A 21 15.47 2.06 1.49
CA GLN A 21 16.84 2.07 0.96
C GLN A 21 17.88 2.58 1.96
N ASP A 22 17.43 3.20 3.06
CA ASP A 22 18.30 3.63 4.15
C ASP A 22 18.56 2.48 5.13
N GLU A 23 19.54 1.63 4.80
CA GLU A 23 19.93 0.45 5.59
C GLU A 23 20.25 0.81 7.05
N ALA A 24 20.77 2.02 7.32
CA ALA A 24 21.10 2.45 8.68
C ALA A 24 19.86 2.73 9.53
N LYS A 25 18.76 3.19 8.91
CA LYS A 25 17.46 3.34 9.59
C LYS A 25 16.78 2.00 9.80
N ILE A 26 16.77 1.14 8.78
CA ILE A 26 16.13 -0.17 8.87
C ILE A 26 16.82 -1.07 9.90
N ALA A 27 18.14 -1.00 10.02
CA ALA A 27 18.90 -1.76 11.02
C ALA A 27 18.60 -1.37 12.48
N GLN A 28 17.93 -0.23 12.71
CA GLN A 28 17.54 0.23 14.06
C GLN A 28 16.13 -0.20 14.45
N LEU A 29 15.34 -0.72 13.50
CA LEU A 29 13.95 -1.13 13.72
C LEU A 29 13.87 -2.61 14.09
N GLU A 30 12.90 -2.96 14.93
CA GLU A 30 12.56 -4.36 15.15
C GLU A 30 11.88 -4.97 13.91
N GLU A 31 12.07 -6.27 13.69
CA GLU A 31 11.43 -7.01 12.57
C GLU A 31 9.91 -6.79 12.54
N ARG A 32 9.27 -6.74 13.71
CA ARG A 32 7.82 -6.48 13.81
C ARG A 32 7.44 -5.09 13.31
N GLU A 33 8.26 -4.07 13.59
CA GLU A 33 8.01 -2.71 13.12
C GLU A 33 8.14 -2.62 11.60
N ILE A 34 9.15 -3.29 11.04
CA ILE A 34 9.33 -3.41 9.58
C ILE A 34 8.11 -4.10 8.94
N ILE A 35 7.64 -5.22 9.50
CA ILE A 35 6.45 -5.92 9.00
C ILE A 35 5.21 -5.02 9.06
N THR A 36 4.93 -4.40 10.21
CA THR A 36 3.77 -3.51 10.36
C THR A 36 3.84 -2.31 9.40
N TRP A 37 5.05 -1.81 9.12
CA TRP A 37 5.23 -0.72 8.19
C TRP A 37 4.94 -1.12 6.74
N LEU A 38 5.45 -2.29 6.32
CA LEU A 38 5.16 -2.86 4.99
C LEU A 38 3.67 -3.17 4.80
N GLU A 39 3.01 -3.73 5.82
CA GLU A 39 1.56 -3.96 5.81
C GLU A 39 0.79 -2.65 5.64
N SER A 40 1.21 -1.60 6.37
CA SER A 40 0.60 -0.27 6.29
C SER A 40 0.76 0.36 4.90
N MET A 41 1.93 0.25 4.28
CA MET A 41 2.18 0.69 2.90
C MET A 41 1.26 -0.03 1.91
N PHE A 42 1.14 -1.36 2.04
CA PHE A 42 0.28 -2.15 1.20
C PHE A 42 -1.20 -1.75 1.31
N PHE A 43 -1.73 -1.60 2.52
CA PHE A 43 -3.12 -1.16 2.74
C PHE A 43 -3.38 0.25 2.20
N PHE A 44 -2.42 1.16 2.36
CA PHE A 44 -2.50 2.49 1.79
C PHE A 44 -2.59 2.43 0.26
N ALA A 45 -1.63 1.74 -0.38
CA ALA A 45 -1.58 1.64 -1.83
C ALA A 45 -2.83 0.94 -2.40
N MET A 46 -3.36 -0.08 -1.71
CA MET A 46 -4.60 -0.75 -2.08
C MET A 46 -5.80 0.18 -2.03
N THR A 47 -5.91 0.99 -0.97
CA THR A 47 -6.99 1.96 -0.80
C THR A 47 -6.98 3.00 -1.91
N TRP A 48 -5.80 3.51 -2.29
CA TRP A 48 -5.67 4.57 -3.29
C TRP A 48 -5.62 4.08 -4.74
N SER A 49 -5.27 2.82 -4.99
CA SER A 49 -5.38 2.23 -6.31
C SER A 49 -6.78 1.67 -6.57
N ILE A 50 -7.26 0.77 -5.72
CA ILE A 50 -8.46 -0.03 -5.96
C ILE A 50 -9.68 0.64 -5.33
N GLY A 51 -9.58 1.04 -4.06
CA GLY A 51 -10.68 1.66 -3.31
C GLY A 51 -11.12 2.99 -3.94
N ALA A 52 -10.17 3.88 -4.25
CA ALA A 52 -10.47 5.20 -4.81
C ALA A 52 -10.99 5.16 -6.26
N SER A 53 -10.59 4.15 -7.05
CA SER A 53 -10.99 4.01 -8.45
C SER A 53 -12.39 3.40 -8.63
N GLY A 54 -13.05 2.98 -7.56
CA GLY A 54 -14.39 2.41 -7.57
C GLY A 54 -15.51 3.45 -7.61
N ASP A 55 -16.68 3.04 -8.11
CA ASP A 55 -17.92 3.79 -7.95
C ASP A 55 -18.37 3.83 -6.47
N ASP A 56 -19.37 4.62 -6.13
CA ASP A 56 -19.81 4.78 -4.73
C ASP A 56 -20.23 3.44 -4.09
N LYS A 57 -20.76 2.50 -4.88
CA LYS A 57 -21.10 1.14 -4.43
C LYS A 57 -19.85 0.29 -4.20
N GLY A 58 -18.86 0.39 -5.08
CA GLY A 58 -17.56 -0.26 -4.96
C GLY A 58 -16.81 0.22 -3.73
N ARG A 59 -16.80 1.53 -3.48
CA ARG A 59 -16.20 2.14 -2.28
C ARG A 59 -16.83 1.64 -0.98
N PHE A 60 -18.16 1.58 -0.92
CA PHE A 60 -18.86 1.05 0.27
C PHE A 60 -18.62 -0.44 0.52
N ARG A 61 -18.38 -1.23 -0.54
CA ARG A 61 -18.01 -2.65 -0.41
C ARG A 61 -16.56 -2.81 0.03
N PHE A 62 -15.67 -1.98 -0.49
CA PHE A 62 -14.25 -1.96 -0.13
C PHE A 62 -14.05 -1.59 1.34
N ASP A 63 -14.76 -0.58 1.83
CA ASP A 63 -14.74 -0.13 3.25
C ASP A 63 -15.15 -1.24 4.23
N LYS A 64 -15.92 -2.24 3.81
CA LYS A 64 -16.28 -3.39 4.65
C LYS A 64 -15.24 -4.51 4.68
N LEU A 65 -14.26 -4.47 3.77
CA LEU A 65 -13.23 -5.50 3.62
C LEU A 65 -11.91 -5.11 4.27
N VAL A 66 -11.66 -3.81 4.43
CA VAL A 66 -10.52 -3.22 5.14
C VAL A 66 -10.89 -2.97 6.60
#